data_AF-A0A9W6RFB0-F1
#
_entry.id   AF-A0A9W6RFB0-F1
#
_cell.length_a   1.000
_cell.length_b   1.000
_cell.length_c   1.000
_cell.angle_alpha   90.00
_cell.angle_beta   90.00
_cell.angle_gamma   90.00
#
_symmetry.space_group_name_H-M   'P 1'
#
loop_
_entity.id
_entity.type
_entity.pdbx_description
1 polymer ?
#
loop_
_entity_poly.entity_id
_entity_poly.type
_entity_poly.pdbx_seq_one_letter_code
_entity_poly.pdbx_strand_id
1 'polypeptide(L)'
;MTTDTSDLCPTCSHVLPAAGDHPVWCAECEWGLGEPEAPRGGPVRAWFDRRSAALVEALYRDVSRAEPARPGWNAARVASYLLALAVHACPLALLAVAGLLLWTDVNAVTVIAAVVLVVLAYFLAPRLGRMPRGDAVKCREDAPALFALLDRVGTEVGAAPVHTVVVTGEFNASYGAVGLRRRHVLTIGLPIWDPLTGQQRVALLGHEFAHGVNGDSRHGLVVGTALSTLARLHHATRPGGRDRRMNYLIDLMVRALQGVVSGLVAMVFRAQLALTLRAGQRAEYLADRLAGQVASPGAAADMLDTMLVTAQTHRLALRRTAVRAGTELWAEQREAVANLPESERERRRRLAARERLRVDESHPPTHLRIAVLRDRPESEPRVRIEADETERITAELAADYDRVARELRESARAALYR
;
A
#
# COMPACT_ATOMS: atom_id res chain seq x y z
N MET A 1 -14.41 -40.62 -27.35
CA MET A 1 -14.25 -39.34 -26.64
C MET A 1 -14.45 -38.24 -27.67
N THR A 2 -15.66 -37.70 -27.74
CA THR A 2 -15.99 -36.54 -28.56
C THR A 2 -15.64 -35.29 -27.75
N THR A 3 -14.52 -34.64 -28.06
CA THR A 3 -14.24 -33.28 -27.58
C THR A 3 -15.31 -32.37 -28.18
N ASP A 4 -16.15 -31.80 -27.33
CA ASP A 4 -17.16 -30.82 -27.72
C ASP A 4 -16.43 -29.56 -28.20
N THR A 5 -16.87 -28.95 -29.31
CA THR A 5 -16.20 -27.78 -29.91
C THR A 5 -16.24 -26.54 -29.02
N SER A 6 -17.00 -26.58 -27.93
CA SER A 6 -17.07 -25.60 -26.85
C SER A 6 -15.82 -25.56 -25.96
N ASP A 7 -15.02 -26.63 -25.95
CA ASP A 7 -13.76 -26.73 -25.17
C ASP A 7 -12.54 -26.21 -25.94
N LEU A 8 -12.71 -25.70 -27.17
CA LEU A 8 -11.60 -25.20 -27.99
C LEU A 8 -11.55 -23.67 -28.00
N CYS A 9 -10.33 -23.14 -27.94
CA CYS A 9 -10.09 -21.72 -28.09
C CYS A 9 -10.54 -21.26 -29.49
N PRO A 10 -11.38 -20.22 -29.61
CA PRO A 10 -11.88 -19.77 -30.91
C PRO A 10 -10.81 -19.14 -31.80
N THR A 11 -9.64 -18.80 -31.24
CA THR A 11 -8.54 -18.14 -31.98
C THR A 11 -7.46 -19.11 -32.42
N CYS A 12 -7.06 -20.07 -31.57
CA CYS A 12 -5.94 -20.97 -31.86
C CYS A 12 -6.30 -22.46 -31.79
N SER A 13 -7.57 -22.79 -31.55
CA SER A 13 -8.09 -24.16 -31.42
C SER A 13 -7.41 -25.01 -30.35
N HIS A 14 -6.71 -24.38 -29.39
CA HIS A 14 -6.14 -25.07 -28.23
C HIS A 14 -7.24 -25.44 -27.23
N VAL A 15 -7.09 -26.57 -26.53
CA VAL A 15 -8.05 -27.02 -25.53
C VAL A 15 -8.05 -26.06 -24.33
N LEU A 16 -9.22 -25.55 -23.98
CA LEU A 16 -9.42 -24.64 -22.87
C LEU A 16 -9.65 -25.42 -21.57
N PRO A 17 -9.17 -24.91 -20.43
CA PRO A 17 -9.50 -25.49 -19.13
C PRO A 17 -11.00 -25.29 -18.83
N ALA A 18 -11.60 -26.26 -18.12
CA ALA A 18 -13.00 -26.21 -17.75
C ALA A 18 -13.36 -24.92 -16.98
N ALA A 19 -14.45 -24.29 -17.39
CA ALA A 19 -15.02 -23.10 -16.76
C ALA A 19 -15.68 -23.49 -15.43
N GLY A 20 -14.96 -23.37 -14.32
CA GLY A 20 -15.60 -23.35 -12.99
C GLY A 20 -16.26 -21.99 -12.71
N ASP A 21 -16.07 -21.48 -11.50
CA ASP A 21 -16.48 -20.12 -11.09
C ASP A 21 -15.59 -19.00 -11.69
N HIS A 22 -14.69 -19.33 -12.62
CA HIS A 22 -13.65 -18.44 -13.13
C HIS A 22 -13.77 -18.19 -14.65
N PRO A 23 -13.30 -17.03 -15.15
CA PRO A 23 -13.29 -16.75 -16.57
C PRO A 23 -12.46 -17.78 -17.34
N VAL A 24 -13.01 -18.29 -18.44
CA VAL A 24 -12.28 -19.14 -19.39
C VAL A 24 -11.34 -18.27 -20.22
N TRP A 25 -10.09 -18.69 -20.34
CA TRP A 25 -9.10 -18.01 -21.15
C TRP A 25 -8.08 -19.01 -21.71
N CYS A 26 -7.38 -18.63 -22.78
CA CYS A 26 -6.38 -19.46 -23.44
C CYS A 26 -4.96 -19.05 -23.03
N ALA A 27 -4.17 -19.97 -22.47
CA ALA A 27 -2.78 -19.70 -22.10
C ALA A 27 -1.84 -19.51 -23.31
N GLU A 28 -2.18 -20.08 -24.47
CA GLU A 28 -1.35 -20.05 -25.68
C GLU A 28 -1.47 -18.73 -26.46
N CYS A 29 -2.69 -18.31 -26.78
CA CYS A 29 -2.95 -17.11 -27.56
C CYS A 29 -3.55 -15.95 -26.74
N GLU A 30 -3.73 -16.14 -25.44
CA GLU A 30 -4.24 -15.14 -24.49
C GLU A 30 -5.66 -14.63 -24.79
N TRP A 31 -6.39 -15.35 -25.62
CA TRP A 31 -7.82 -15.12 -25.81
C TRP A 31 -8.54 -15.19 -24.47
N GLY A 32 -9.39 -14.21 -24.17
CA GLY A 32 -10.17 -14.16 -22.93
C GLY A 32 -9.37 -13.82 -21.66
N LEU A 33 -8.07 -13.49 -21.75
CA LEU A 33 -7.25 -13.13 -20.57
C LEU A 33 -7.87 -11.98 -19.76
N GLY A 34 -8.52 -11.04 -20.46
CA GLY A 34 -9.00 -9.77 -19.93
C GLY A 34 -8.08 -8.64 -20.39
N GLU A 35 -8.67 -7.48 -20.67
CA GLU A 35 -7.90 -6.28 -20.99
C GLU A 35 -7.57 -5.54 -19.69
N PRO A 36 -6.30 -5.12 -19.48
CA PRO A 36 -6.01 -4.14 -18.44
C PRO A 36 -6.83 -2.89 -18.71
N GLU A 37 -7.36 -2.23 -17.67
CA GLU A 37 -8.12 -0.99 -17.85
C GLU A 37 -7.37 -0.02 -18.78
N ALA A 38 -7.99 0.33 -19.90
CA ALA A 38 -7.41 1.23 -20.89
C ALA A 38 -6.94 2.53 -20.21
N PRO A 39 -5.78 3.08 -20.61
CA PRO A 39 -5.27 4.29 -19.99
C PRO A 39 -6.27 5.44 -20.14
N ARG A 40 -6.88 5.85 -19.02
CA ARG A 40 -7.67 7.07 -18.95
C ARG A 40 -6.74 8.27 -19.07
N GLY A 41 -6.53 8.79 -20.29
CA GLY A 41 -5.71 9.98 -20.51
C GLY A 41 -5.40 10.28 -21.97
N GLY A 42 -5.11 11.56 -22.26
CA GLY A 42 -4.69 12.01 -23.58
C GLY A 42 -3.22 11.65 -23.92
N PRO A 43 -2.72 12.08 -25.09
CA PRO A 43 -1.41 11.68 -25.64
C PRO A 43 -0.21 11.99 -24.72
N VAL A 44 -0.31 13.04 -23.90
CA VAL A 44 0.72 13.40 -22.90
C VAL A 44 0.88 12.31 -21.84
N ARG A 45 -0.23 11.75 -21.33
CA ARG A 45 -0.18 10.68 -20.32
C ARG A 45 0.38 9.40 -20.90
N ALA A 46 0.02 9.06 -22.13
CA ALA A 46 0.59 7.93 -22.85
C ALA A 46 2.12 8.07 -23.08
N TRP A 47 2.63 9.29 -23.26
CA TRP A 47 4.07 9.54 -23.33
C TRP A 47 4.75 9.33 -21.96
N PHE A 48 4.16 9.85 -20.88
CA PHE A 48 4.66 9.62 -19.52
C PHE A 48 4.67 8.13 -19.15
N ASP A 49 3.60 7.40 -19.48
CA ASP A 49 3.49 5.96 -19.23
C ASP A 49 4.63 5.19 -19.94
N ARG A 50 4.88 5.48 -21.22
CA ARG A 50 5.99 4.85 -21.99
C ARG A 50 7.36 5.13 -21.42
N ARG A 51 7.62 6.38 -21.03
CA ARG A 51 8.92 6.78 -20.47
C ARG A 51 9.20 6.07 -19.15
N SER A 52 8.15 5.63 -18.48
CA SER A 52 8.21 5.12 -17.12
C SER A 52 8.25 3.61 -17.08
N ALA A 53 7.63 2.97 -18.05
CA ALA A 53 7.95 1.60 -18.42
C ALA A 53 9.45 1.41 -18.67
N ALA A 54 10.07 2.30 -19.45
CA ALA A 54 11.51 2.25 -19.69
C ALA A 54 12.34 2.43 -18.40
N LEU A 55 11.88 3.26 -17.46
CA LEU A 55 12.54 3.44 -16.17
C LEU A 55 12.42 2.22 -15.25
N VAL A 56 11.24 1.60 -15.21
CA VAL A 56 10.99 0.37 -14.44
C VAL A 56 11.85 -0.77 -14.99
N GLU A 57 11.89 -0.94 -16.31
CA GLU A 57 12.70 -1.98 -16.96
C GLU A 57 14.21 -1.73 -16.77
N ALA A 58 14.66 -0.47 -16.86
CA ALA A 58 16.04 -0.13 -16.54
C ALA A 58 16.38 -0.44 -15.08
N LEU A 59 15.46 -0.14 -14.15
CA LEU A 59 15.65 -0.46 -12.75
C LEU A 59 15.69 -1.97 -12.50
N TYR A 60 14.79 -2.74 -13.12
CA TYR A 60 14.80 -4.20 -13.07
C TYR A 60 16.15 -4.76 -13.50
N ARG A 61 16.66 -4.34 -14.67
CA ARG A 61 17.99 -4.72 -15.15
C ARG A 61 19.12 -4.34 -14.20
N ASP A 62 19.04 -3.16 -13.56
CA ASP A 62 20.02 -2.73 -12.55
C ASP A 62 20.03 -3.70 -11.35
N VAL A 63 18.86 -4.01 -10.78
CA VAL A 63 18.73 -4.83 -9.55
C VAL A 63 18.91 -6.33 -9.79
N SER A 64 18.72 -6.81 -11.02
CA SER A 64 19.03 -8.19 -11.40
C SER A 64 20.54 -8.40 -11.57
N ARG A 65 21.30 -7.35 -11.93
CA ARG A 65 22.77 -7.42 -12.12
C ARG A 65 23.56 -7.14 -10.86
N ALA A 66 23.06 -6.26 -10.00
CA ALA A 66 23.75 -5.81 -8.80
C ALA A 66 22.80 -5.83 -7.60
N GLU A 67 23.35 -6.10 -6.42
CA GLU A 67 22.54 -6.13 -5.21
C GLU A 67 21.91 -4.76 -4.94
N PRO A 68 20.58 -4.69 -4.71
CA PRO A 68 19.94 -3.44 -4.33
C PRO A 68 20.53 -2.95 -3.00
N ALA A 69 21.08 -1.75 -3.03
CA ALA A 69 21.68 -1.07 -1.88
C ALA A 69 20.81 0.11 -1.42
N ARG A 70 21.10 0.60 -0.21
CA ARG A 70 20.44 1.80 0.33
C ARG A 70 20.58 2.96 -0.67
N PRO A 71 19.51 3.75 -0.91
CA PRO A 71 19.60 4.91 -1.78
C PRO A 71 20.66 5.89 -1.24
N GLY A 72 21.57 6.34 -2.10
CA GLY A 72 22.54 7.40 -1.77
C GLY A 72 21.94 8.81 -1.81
N TRP A 73 22.80 9.81 -1.68
CA TRP A 73 22.46 11.21 -1.95
C TRP A 73 22.64 11.52 -3.44
N ASN A 74 21.60 12.08 -4.06
CA ASN A 74 21.61 12.57 -5.42
C ASN A 74 20.79 13.85 -5.52
N ALA A 75 20.83 14.52 -6.67
CA ALA A 75 20.11 15.78 -6.88
C ALA A 75 18.60 15.65 -6.61
N ALA A 76 17.96 14.53 -7.00
CA ALA A 76 16.53 14.30 -6.76
C ALA A 76 16.20 14.19 -5.27
N ARG A 77 17.04 13.48 -4.49
CA ARG A 77 16.90 13.38 -3.03
C ARG A 77 17.10 14.74 -2.37
N VAL A 78 18.13 15.50 -2.75
CA VAL A 78 18.34 16.86 -2.23
C VAL A 78 17.13 17.75 -2.52
N ALA A 79 16.66 17.76 -3.77
CA ALA A 79 15.46 18.50 -4.16
C ALA A 79 14.21 18.07 -3.38
N SER A 80 14.04 16.78 -3.11
CA SER A 80 12.93 16.26 -2.30
C SER A 80 12.98 16.74 -0.85
N TYR A 81 14.18 16.80 -0.26
CA TYR A 81 14.36 17.34 1.09
C TYR A 81 14.13 18.85 1.11
N LEU A 82 14.64 19.61 0.14
CA LEU A 82 14.38 21.04 0.03
C LEU A 82 12.88 21.33 -0.12
N LEU A 83 12.17 20.58 -0.96
CA LEU A 83 10.73 20.72 -1.14
C LEU A 83 9.97 20.35 0.13
N ALA A 84 10.36 19.28 0.84
CA ALA A 84 9.77 18.91 2.12
C ALA A 84 9.98 19.99 3.19
N LEU A 85 11.19 20.57 3.26
CA LEU A 85 11.50 21.67 4.17
C LEU A 85 10.67 22.91 3.85
N ALA A 86 10.47 23.25 2.57
CA ALA A 86 9.59 24.34 2.16
C ALA A 86 8.13 24.12 2.59
N VAL A 87 7.63 22.88 2.47
CA VAL A 87 6.29 22.50 2.97
C VAL A 87 6.18 22.71 4.48
N HIS A 88 7.20 22.32 5.26
CA HIS A 88 7.22 22.50 6.71
C HIS A 88 7.44 23.95 7.15
N ALA A 89 8.13 24.76 6.34
CA ALA A 89 8.31 26.19 6.60
C ALA A 89 7.01 26.99 6.40
N CYS A 90 6.11 26.52 5.52
CA CYS A 90 4.84 27.21 5.23
C CYS A 90 3.97 27.48 6.48
N PRO A 91 3.61 26.50 7.33
CA PRO A 91 2.84 26.78 8.54
C PRO A 91 3.58 27.71 9.52
N LEU A 92 4.91 27.64 9.61
CA LEU A 92 5.69 28.55 10.46
C LEU A 92 5.65 29.99 9.95
N ALA A 93 5.72 30.19 8.63
CA ALA A 93 5.59 31.51 8.01
C ALA A 93 4.20 32.10 8.23
N LEU A 94 3.13 31.29 8.11
CA LEU A 94 1.76 31.73 8.40
C LEU A 94 1.59 32.19 9.86
N LEU A 95 2.15 31.44 10.81
CA LEU A 95 2.14 31.81 12.22
C LEU A 95 2.96 33.08 12.50
N ALA A 96 4.12 33.24 11.85
CA ALA A 96 4.94 34.44 11.98
C ALA A 96 4.21 35.69 11.47
N VAL A 97 3.55 35.61 10.31
CA VAL A 97 2.73 36.70 9.76
C VAL A 97 1.54 37.00 10.69
N ALA A 98 0.87 35.97 11.21
CA ALA A 98 -0.21 36.15 12.18
C ALA A 98 0.28 36.89 13.45
N GLY A 99 1.45 36.52 13.97
CA GLY A 99 2.10 37.19 15.10
C GLY A 99 2.49 38.63 14.79
N LEU A 100 3.03 38.90 13.60
CA LEU A 100 3.39 40.26 13.17
C LEU A 100 2.17 41.16 13.09
N LEU A 101 1.05 40.68 12.51
CA LEU A 101 -0.20 41.44 12.43
C LEU A 101 -0.71 41.84 13.83
N LEU A 102 -0.65 40.91 14.79
CA LEU A 102 -1.05 41.15 16.18
C LEU A 102 -0.06 42.01 16.96
N TRP A 103 1.21 42.08 16.53
CA TRP A 103 2.19 42.98 17.12
C TRP A 103 1.96 44.41 16.63
N THR A 104 1.79 44.62 15.32
CA THR A 104 1.84 45.95 14.72
C THR A 104 0.59 46.79 14.98
N ASP A 105 -0.60 46.21 14.84
CA ASP A 105 -1.86 46.92 15.03
C ASP A 105 -2.99 45.92 15.36
N VAL A 106 -3.54 46.02 16.57
CA VAL A 106 -4.59 45.11 17.04
C VAL A 106 -5.95 45.77 16.81
N ASN A 107 -6.66 45.28 15.79
CA ASN A 107 -8.03 45.66 15.48
C ASN A 107 -8.83 44.43 15.02
N ALA A 108 -10.14 44.57 14.83
CA ALA A 108 -11.00 43.44 14.49
C ALA A 108 -10.56 42.73 13.20
N VAL A 109 -10.06 43.47 12.20
CA VAL A 109 -9.61 42.91 10.92
C VAL A 109 -8.32 42.11 11.08
N THR A 110 -7.33 42.66 11.79
CA THR A 110 -6.04 41.97 12.00
C THR A 110 -6.20 40.73 12.88
N VAL A 111 -7.12 40.76 13.86
CA VAL A 111 -7.49 39.58 14.66
C VAL A 111 -8.13 38.51 13.79
N ILE A 112 -9.12 38.85 12.95
CA ILE A 112 -9.76 37.87 12.05
C ILE A 112 -8.75 37.28 11.08
N ALA A 113 -7.89 38.11 10.47
CA ALA A 113 -6.84 37.65 9.56
C ALA A 113 -5.85 36.71 10.27
N ALA A 114 -5.38 37.07 11.47
CA ALA A 114 -4.49 36.22 12.26
C ALA A 114 -5.14 34.87 12.60
N VAL A 115 -6.42 34.85 12.99
CA VAL A 115 -7.16 33.61 13.25
C VAL A 115 -7.24 32.74 12.00
N VAL A 116 -7.56 33.31 10.83
CA VAL A 116 -7.59 32.56 9.56
C VAL A 116 -6.21 31.97 9.24
N LEU A 117 -5.13 32.73 9.42
CA LEU A 117 -3.76 32.25 9.20
C LEU A 117 -3.38 31.12 10.16
N VAL A 118 -3.77 31.21 11.43
CA VAL A 118 -3.55 30.16 12.44
C VAL A 118 -4.33 28.89 12.09
N VAL A 119 -5.59 29.01 11.67
CA VAL A 119 -6.40 27.87 11.22
C VAL A 119 -5.76 27.21 9.99
N LEU A 120 -5.30 27.99 9.02
CA LEU A 120 -4.60 27.48 7.85
C LEU A 120 -3.31 26.76 8.25
N ALA A 121 -2.49 27.36 9.12
CA ALA A 121 -1.27 26.76 9.65
C ALA A 121 -1.55 25.43 10.36
N TYR A 122 -2.63 25.33 11.12
CA TYR A 122 -3.05 24.08 11.77
C TYR A 122 -3.34 22.96 10.77
N PHE A 123 -4.00 23.25 9.64
CA PHE A 123 -4.25 22.26 8.60
C PHE A 123 -2.98 21.87 7.81
N LEU A 124 -2.03 22.79 7.66
CA LEU A 124 -0.73 22.55 7.01
C LEU A 124 0.29 21.88 7.94
N ALA A 125 0.07 21.90 9.26
CA ALA A 125 1.03 21.37 10.21
C ALA A 125 1.29 19.85 9.99
N PRO A 126 2.56 19.41 10.05
CA PRO A 126 2.89 17.99 9.96
C PRO A 126 2.27 17.23 11.13
N ARG A 127 1.66 16.07 10.84
CA ARG A 127 1.11 15.19 11.87
C ARG A 127 2.03 14.00 12.03
N LEU A 128 2.54 13.82 13.25
CA LEU A 128 3.44 12.72 13.61
C LEU A 128 2.69 11.42 13.94
N GLY A 129 1.37 11.41 13.82
CA GLY A 129 0.54 10.32 14.33
C GLY A 129 0.49 10.29 15.86
N ARG A 130 -0.29 9.37 16.38
CA ARG A 130 -0.44 9.10 17.82
C ARG A 130 -0.40 7.59 18.03
N MET A 131 -0.02 7.16 19.23
CA MET A 131 -0.13 5.75 19.58
C MET A 131 -1.60 5.30 19.44
N PRO A 132 -1.85 4.19 18.73
CA PRO A 132 -3.19 3.62 18.63
C PRO A 132 -3.66 3.16 20.01
N ARG A 133 -4.98 3.13 20.20
CA ARG A 133 -5.64 2.65 21.43
C ARG A 133 -6.91 1.89 21.05
N GLY A 134 -7.38 1.05 21.96
CA GLY A 134 -8.62 0.28 21.81
C GLY A 134 -8.36 -1.20 21.50
N ASP A 135 -9.44 -1.95 21.28
CA ASP A 135 -9.41 -3.42 21.27
C ASP A 135 -8.63 -4.03 20.10
N ALA A 136 -8.39 -3.26 19.04
CA ALA A 136 -7.57 -3.67 17.89
C ALA A 136 -6.06 -3.65 18.17
N VAL A 137 -5.65 -3.21 19.37
CA VAL A 137 -4.27 -2.96 19.75
C VAL A 137 -3.76 -4.09 20.62
N LYS A 138 -2.62 -4.67 20.25
CA LYS A 138 -1.91 -5.69 21.02
C LYS A 138 -0.59 -5.17 21.53
N CYS A 139 -0.37 -5.36 22.83
CA CYS A 139 0.91 -5.23 23.49
C CYS A 139 1.58 -6.62 23.62
N ARG A 140 2.82 -6.62 24.11
CA ARG A 140 3.63 -7.84 24.25
C ARG A 140 2.97 -8.88 25.15
N GLU A 141 2.28 -8.41 26.17
CA GLU A 141 1.57 -9.24 27.14
C GLU A 141 0.34 -9.93 26.52
N ASP A 142 -0.27 -9.31 25.49
CA ASP A 142 -1.48 -9.82 24.83
C ASP A 142 -1.17 -10.86 23.74
N ALA A 143 0.02 -10.79 23.14
CA ALA A 143 0.44 -11.64 22.02
C ALA A 143 1.95 -12.00 22.11
N PRO A 144 2.38 -12.72 23.17
CA PRO A 144 3.80 -12.94 23.44
C PRO A 144 4.53 -13.73 22.34
N ALA A 145 3.91 -14.73 21.72
CA ALA A 145 4.51 -15.49 20.63
C ALA A 145 4.68 -14.62 19.38
N LEU A 146 3.67 -13.78 19.05
CA LEU A 146 3.80 -12.82 17.95
C LEU A 146 4.96 -11.86 18.21
N PHE A 147 5.02 -11.23 19.38
CA PHE A 147 6.10 -10.29 19.68
C PHE A 147 7.48 -10.95 19.73
N ALA A 148 7.59 -12.21 20.16
CA ALA A 148 8.84 -12.97 20.09
C ALA A 148 9.29 -13.16 18.63
N LEU A 149 8.38 -13.50 17.71
CA LEU A 149 8.68 -13.57 16.29
C LEU A 149 9.11 -12.19 15.73
N LEU A 150 8.39 -11.12 16.10
CA LEU A 150 8.75 -9.76 15.70
C LEU A 150 10.15 -9.37 16.18
N ASP A 151 10.56 -9.74 17.39
CA ASP A 151 11.89 -9.43 17.88
C ASP A 151 12.98 -10.18 17.11
N ARG A 152 12.75 -11.46 16.76
CA ARG A 152 13.71 -12.24 15.95
C ARG A 152 13.87 -11.66 14.54
N VAL A 153 12.75 -11.38 13.87
CA VAL A 153 12.76 -10.76 12.53
C VAL A 153 13.36 -9.36 12.57
N GLY A 154 13.01 -8.56 13.58
CA GLY A 154 13.54 -7.21 13.79
C GLY A 154 15.05 -7.21 14.00
N THR A 155 15.55 -8.15 14.81
CA THR A 155 16.99 -8.33 15.04
C THR A 155 17.72 -8.66 13.74
N GLU A 156 17.21 -9.60 12.94
CA GLU A 156 17.87 -9.99 11.68
C GLU A 156 17.82 -8.94 10.58
N VAL A 157 16.75 -8.14 10.53
CA VAL A 157 16.68 -6.99 9.60
C VAL A 157 17.48 -5.80 10.12
N GLY A 158 17.71 -5.71 11.43
CA GLY A 158 18.27 -4.54 12.12
C GLY A 158 17.24 -3.42 12.34
N ALA A 159 15.95 -3.75 12.34
CA ALA A 159 14.86 -2.82 12.58
C ALA A 159 14.64 -2.59 14.09
N ALA A 160 14.08 -1.43 14.43
CA ALA A 160 13.77 -1.12 15.83
C ALA A 160 12.62 -2.00 16.37
N PRO A 161 12.59 -2.26 17.69
CA PRO A 161 11.54 -3.09 18.28
C PRO A 161 10.15 -2.50 18.12
N VAL A 162 9.18 -3.37 17.79
CA VAL A 162 7.76 -3.02 17.74
C VAL A 162 7.26 -2.82 19.17
N HIS A 163 6.62 -1.68 19.41
CA HIS A 163 6.01 -1.39 20.71
C HIS A 163 4.59 -1.89 20.79
N THR A 164 3.89 -1.92 19.64
CA THR A 164 2.46 -2.18 19.57
C THR A 164 2.10 -2.72 18.20
N VAL A 165 1.22 -3.72 18.16
CA VAL A 165 0.63 -4.26 16.93
C VAL A 165 -0.82 -3.79 16.83
N VAL A 166 -1.26 -3.40 15.65
CA VAL A 166 -2.66 -3.07 15.35
C VAL A 166 -3.19 -4.08 14.34
N VAL A 167 -4.26 -4.78 14.68
CA VAL A 167 -4.87 -5.79 13.81
C VAL A 167 -6.09 -5.22 13.12
N THR A 168 -6.11 -5.20 11.78
CA THR A 168 -7.13 -4.51 10.98
C THR A 168 -7.73 -5.40 9.89
N GLY A 169 -8.85 -4.95 9.31
CA GLY A 169 -9.46 -5.52 8.10
C GLY A 169 -8.95 -4.92 6.80
N GLU A 170 -7.91 -4.08 6.84
CA GLU A 170 -7.34 -3.52 5.61
C GLU A 170 -6.54 -4.60 4.87
N PHE A 171 -6.58 -4.60 3.54
CA PHE A 171 -5.72 -5.46 2.73
C PHE A 171 -4.31 -4.83 2.65
N ASN A 172 -3.62 -4.76 3.79
CA ASN A 172 -2.33 -4.08 3.92
C ASN A 172 -1.56 -4.54 5.18
N ALA A 173 -0.24 -4.37 5.18
CA ALA A 173 0.58 -4.32 6.39
C ALA A 173 1.43 -3.04 6.35
N SER A 174 1.83 -2.56 7.52
CA SER A 174 2.76 -1.43 7.57
C SER A 174 3.54 -1.40 8.86
N TYR A 175 4.80 -1.00 8.78
CA TYR A 175 5.65 -0.72 9.93
C TYR A 175 6.08 0.76 9.92
N GLY A 176 5.88 1.46 11.05
CA GLY A 176 6.21 2.88 11.11
C GLY A 176 6.31 3.45 12.51
N ALA A 177 6.93 4.61 12.63
CA ALA A 177 7.11 5.31 13.91
C ALA A 177 6.10 6.45 14.08
N VAL A 178 5.43 6.50 15.23
CA VAL A 178 4.44 7.53 15.57
C VAL A 178 4.83 8.33 16.81
N GLY A 179 4.31 9.56 16.86
CA GLY A 179 4.49 10.50 17.97
C GLY A 179 5.90 11.07 18.06
N LEU A 180 6.08 12.01 19.01
CA LEU A 180 7.34 12.70 19.24
C LEU A 180 8.47 11.75 19.69
N ARG A 181 8.12 10.70 20.44
CA ARG A 181 9.07 9.67 20.90
C ARG A 181 9.38 8.60 19.84
N ARG A 182 8.83 8.71 18.62
CA ARG A 182 9.07 7.78 17.50
C ARG A 182 8.89 6.31 17.90
N ARG A 183 7.77 6.00 18.58
CA ARG A 183 7.43 4.61 18.96
C ARG A 183 6.96 3.84 17.74
N HIS A 184 7.46 2.63 17.55
CA HIS A 184 7.18 1.82 16.37
C HIS A 184 5.89 1.02 16.54
N VAL A 185 5.03 1.12 15.52
CA VAL A 185 3.75 0.44 15.42
C VAL A 185 3.79 -0.43 14.16
N LEU A 186 3.39 -1.68 14.31
CA LEU A 186 3.14 -2.60 13.21
C LEU A 186 1.63 -2.71 13.01
N THR A 187 1.14 -2.50 11.80
CA THR A 187 -0.26 -2.77 11.44
C THR A 187 -0.30 -4.05 10.62
N ILE A 188 -1.12 -5.01 11.02
CA ILE A 188 -1.32 -6.28 10.32
C ILE A 188 -2.77 -6.34 9.85
N GLY A 189 -2.96 -6.32 8.54
CA GLY A 189 -4.24 -6.62 7.91
C GLY A 189 -4.49 -8.11 7.85
N LEU A 190 -5.52 -8.61 8.53
CA LEU A 190 -5.88 -10.03 8.48
C LEU A 190 -6.17 -10.56 7.07
N PRO A 191 -6.76 -9.78 6.13
CA PRO A 191 -6.95 -10.23 4.75
C PRO A 191 -5.67 -10.66 4.04
N ILE A 192 -4.52 -10.06 4.35
CA ILE A 192 -3.23 -10.47 3.79
C ILE A 192 -2.48 -11.46 4.68
N TRP A 193 -2.68 -11.44 5.99
CA TRP A 193 -1.97 -12.29 6.95
C TRP A 193 -2.49 -13.73 6.98
N ASP A 194 -3.82 -13.88 6.92
CA ASP A 194 -4.52 -15.16 7.04
C ASP A 194 -4.10 -16.22 6.01
N PRO A 195 -4.01 -15.93 4.69
CA PRO A 195 -3.71 -16.94 3.67
C PRO A 195 -2.21 -17.31 3.63
N LEU A 196 -1.34 -16.58 4.34
CA LEU A 196 0.10 -16.81 4.29
C LEU A 196 0.49 -18.01 5.15
N THR A 197 1.41 -18.82 4.62
CA THR A 197 2.11 -19.85 5.40
C THR A 197 3.01 -19.20 6.46
N GLY A 198 3.49 -19.99 7.44
CA GLY A 198 4.39 -19.49 8.47
C GLY A 198 5.58 -18.70 7.89
N GLN A 199 6.32 -19.29 6.94
CA GLN A 199 7.48 -18.61 6.35
C GLN A 199 7.12 -17.40 5.48
N GLN A 200 5.97 -17.42 4.82
CA GLN A 200 5.47 -16.24 4.12
C GLN A 200 5.13 -15.10 5.09
N ARG A 201 4.65 -15.40 6.31
CA ARG A 201 4.46 -14.40 7.37
C ARG A 201 5.80 -13.82 7.82
N VAL A 202 6.84 -14.64 7.96
CA VAL A 202 8.21 -14.16 8.24
C VAL A 202 8.69 -13.23 7.12
N ALA A 203 8.46 -13.60 5.85
CA ALA A 203 8.82 -12.77 4.71
C ALA A 203 8.08 -11.42 4.74
N LEU A 204 6.78 -11.41 5.06
CA LEU A 204 5.98 -10.19 5.17
C LEU A 204 6.53 -9.27 6.25
N LEU A 205 6.80 -9.80 7.43
CA LEU A 205 7.39 -9.04 8.54
C LEU A 205 8.78 -8.50 8.17
N GLY A 206 9.61 -9.32 7.50
CA GLY A 206 10.92 -8.91 7.02
C GLY A 206 10.85 -7.75 6.01
N HIS A 207 9.87 -7.80 5.09
CA HIS A 207 9.60 -6.74 4.13
C HIS A 207 9.18 -5.44 4.83
N GLU A 208 8.22 -5.51 5.76
CA GLU A 208 7.75 -4.32 6.48
C GLU A 208 8.86 -3.69 7.34
N PHE A 209 9.65 -4.51 8.03
CA PHE A 209 10.76 -4.03 8.84
C PHE A 209 11.89 -3.44 8.01
N ALA A 210 12.06 -3.91 6.78
CA ALA A 210 13.05 -3.36 5.87
C ALA A 210 12.78 -1.87 5.58
N HIS A 211 11.52 -1.40 5.57
CA HIS A 211 11.20 0.03 5.45
C HIS A 211 11.75 0.88 6.60
N GLY A 212 12.03 0.27 7.76
CA GLY A 212 12.72 0.93 8.87
C GLY A 212 14.22 1.16 8.64
N VAL A 213 14.85 0.41 7.73
CA VAL A 213 16.31 0.36 7.57
C VAL A 213 16.82 0.54 6.14
N ASN A 214 15.94 0.53 5.14
CA ASN A 214 16.30 0.60 3.71
C ASN A 214 16.70 2.02 3.26
N GLY A 215 16.49 3.03 4.10
CA GLY A 215 16.87 4.41 3.81
C GLY A 215 15.91 5.14 2.89
N ASP A 216 14.70 4.63 2.68
CA ASP A 216 13.64 5.33 1.97
C ASP A 216 13.22 6.60 2.72
N SER A 217 13.47 7.75 2.10
CA SER A 217 13.08 9.06 2.62
C SER A 217 11.58 9.19 2.88
N ARG A 218 10.72 8.47 2.16
CA ARG A 218 9.26 8.53 2.29
C ARG A 218 8.77 8.02 3.65
N HIS A 219 9.54 7.14 4.29
CA HIS A 219 9.30 6.63 5.65
C HIS A 219 10.01 7.49 6.73
N GLY A 220 10.81 8.46 6.32
CA GLY A 220 11.52 9.40 7.19
C GLY A 220 10.65 10.55 7.71
N LEU A 221 11.13 11.23 8.76
CA LEU A 221 10.40 12.32 9.40
C LEU A 221 10.18 13.52 8.46
N VAL A 222 11.20 13.96 7.74
CA VAL A 222 11.15 15.18 6.92
C VAL A 222 10.28 14.98 5.68
N VAL A 223 10.67 14.07 4.80
CA VAL A 223 9.99 13.82 3.52
C VAL A 223 8.65 13.10 3.74
N GLY A 224 8.58 12.12 4.64
CA GLY A 224 7.36 11.36 4.91
C GLY A 224 6.23 12.21 5.46
N THR A 225 6.49 13.06 6.47
CA THR A 225 5.43 13.93 7.02
C THR A 225 5.00 15.02 6.03
N ALA A 226 5.91 15.52 5.18
CA ALA A 226 5.56 16.43 4.09
C ALA A 226 4.63 15.75 3.08
N LEU A 227 4.94 14.51 2.66
CA LEU A 227 4.08 13.71 1.80
C LEU A 227 2.71 13.46 2.44
N SER A 228 2.66 13.11 3.73
CA SER A 228 1.40 12.93 4.45
C SER A 228 0.58 14.21 4.51
N THR A 229 1.21 15.37 4.75
CA THR A 229 0.54 16.68 4.73
C THR A 229 -0.01 16.99 3.35
N LEU A 230 0.81 16.87 2.30
CA LEU A 230 0.39 17.12 0.92
C LEU A 230 -0.75 16.18 0.49
N ALA A 231 -0.69 14.90 0.85
CA ALA A 231 -1.74 13.93 0.55
C ALA A 231 -3.08 14.29 1.22
N ARG A 232 -3.03 14.69 2.51
CA ARG A 232 -4.22 15.15 3.25
C ARG A 232 -4.81 16.42 2.63
N LEU A 233 -3.96 17.41 2.33
CA LEU A 233 -4.40 18.66 1.70
C LEU A 233 -5.02 18.39 0.33
N HIS A 234 -4.36 17.58 -0.49
CA HIS A 234 -4.86 17.23 -1.82
C HIS A 234 -6.23 16.55 -1.74
N HIS A 235 -6.46 15.67 -0.77
CA HIS A 235 -7.80 15.09 -0.56
C HIS A 235 -8.82 16.11 -0.06
N ALA A 236 -8.44 16.97 0.88
CA ALA A 236 -9.34 17.95 1.49
C ALA A 236 -9.73 19.09 0.53
N THR A 237 -8.87 19.45 -0.43
CA THR A 237 -9.10 20.58 -1.35
C THR A 237 -9.79 20.18 -2.65
N ARG A 238 -10.01 18.87 -2.89
CA ARG A 238 -10.67 18.41 -4.11
C ARG A 238 -12.08 19.01 -4.22
N PRO A 239 -12.45 19.57 -5.38
CA PRO A 239 -13.79 20.13 -5.56
C PRO A 239 -14.86 19.07 -5.29
N GLY A 240 -15.79 19.40 -4.40
CA GLY A 240 -16.92 18.53 -4.08
C GLY A 240 -17.97 18.47 -5.20
N GLY A 241 -18.96 17.59 -5.01
CA GLY A 241 -20.18 17.59 -5.82
C GLY A 241 -20.97 18.88 -5.66
N ARG A 242 -22.00 19.06 -6.49
CA ARG A 242 -22.81 20.28 -6.45
C ARG A 242 -23.60 20.40 -5.15
N ASP A 243 -23.31 21.46 -4.39
CA ASP A 243 -24.15 21.83 -3.26
C ASP A 243 -25.38 22.59 -3.79
N ARG A 244 -26.52 21.89 -3.80
CA ARG A 244 -27.81 22.43 -4.26
C ARG A 244 -28.39 23.47 -3.31
N ARG A 245 -27.84 23.64 -2.11
CA ARG A 245 -28.28 24.64 -1.11
C ARG A 245 -27.70 26.04 -1.36
N MET A 246 -26.61 26.12 -2.11
CA MET A 246 -25.91 27.37 -2.39
C MET A 246 -26.32 27.96 -3.75
N ASN A 247 -26.29 29.29 -3.86
CA ASN A 247 -26.49 29.98 -5.14
C ASN A 247 -25.48 29.45 -6.17
N TYR A 248 -25.96 29.13 -7.39
CA TYR A 248 -25.16 28.61 -8.49
C TYR A 248 -23.85 29.37 -8.71
N LEU A 249 -23.89 30.71 -8.72
CA LEU A 249 -22.70 31.52 -9.01
C LEU A 249 -21.67 31.44 -7.88
N ILE A 250 -22.12 31.50 -6.63
CA ILE A 250 -21.24 31.39 -5.45
C ILE A 250 -20.60 30.01 -5.41
N ASP A 251 -21.40 28.96 -5.63
CA ASP A 251 -20.95 27.58 -5.68
C ASP A 251 -19.94 27.32 -6.83
N LEU A 252 -20.15 27.93 -8.00
CA LEU A 252 -19.18 27.89 -9.10
C LEU A 252 -17.87 28.58 -8.72
N MET A 253 -17.92 29.77 -8.13
CA MET A 253 -16.73 30.51 -7.70
C MET A 253 -15.94 29.76 -6.63
N VAL A 254 -16.61 29.20 -5.62
CA VAL A 254 -15.98 28.39 -4.57
C VAL A 254 -15.29 27.18 -5.18
N ARG A 255 -15.94 26.49 -6.13
CA ARG A 255 -15.35 25.33 -6.79
C ARG A 255 -14.21 25.68 -7.74
N ALA A 256 -14.27 26.82 -8.43
CA ALA A 256 -13.16 27.32 -9.23
C ALA A 256 -11.94 27.60 -8.34
N LEU A 257 -12.14 28.28 -7.21
CA LEU A 257 -11.08 28.54 -6.23
C LEU A 257 -10.51 27.24 -5.63
N GLN A 258 -11.37 26.31 -5.22
CA GLN A 258 -10.96 24.97 -4.76
C GLN A 258 -10.18 24.23 -5.84
N GLY A 259 -10.60 24.31 -7.10
CA GLY A 259 -9.91 23.72 -8.24
C GLY A 259 -8.50 24.27 -8.41
N VAL A 260 -8.31 25.58 -8.30
CA VAL A 260 -6.99 26.23 -8.37
C VAL A 260 -6.12 25.77 -7.20
N VAL A 261 -6.62 25.83 -5.96
CA VAL A 261 -5.87 25.40 -4.77
C VAL A 261 -5.51 23.91 -4.87
N SER A 262 -6.47 23.06 -5.22
CA SER A 262 -6.26 21.63 -5.40
C SER A 262 -5.25 21.34 -6.51
N GLY A 263 -5.26 22.10 -7.61
CA GLY A 263 -4.31 21.97 -8.70
C GLY A 263 -2.88 22.29 -8.25
N LEU A 264 -2.69 23.35 -7.48
CA LEU A 264 -1.39 23.73 -6.91
C LEU A 264 -0.88 22.67 -5.92
N VAL A 265 -1.72 22.22 -4.97
CA VAL A 265 -1.36 21.17 -4.02
C VAL A 265 -1.03 19.86 -4.76
N ALA A 266 -1.83 19.49 -5.76
CA ALA A 266 -1.59 18.30 -6.57
C ALA A 266 -0.29 18.39 -7.38
N MET A 267 0.10 19.58 -7.84
CA MET A 267 1.37 19.80 -8.53
C MET A 267 2.54 19.53 -7.58
N VAL A 268 2.55 20.16 -6.41
CA VAL A 268 3.61 19.98 -5.40
C VAL A 268 3.67 18.53 -4.93
N PHE A 269 2.51 17.92 -4.67
CA PHE A 269 2.43 16.51 -4.27
C PHE A 269 3.00 15.58 -5.34
N ARG A 270 2.60 15.74 -6.61
CA ARG A 270 3.14 14.94 -7.72
C ARG A 270 4.63 15.17 -7.95
N ALA A 271 5.11 16.40 -7.80
CA ALA A 271 6.54 16.69 -7.87
C ALA A 271 7.32 15.93 -6.78
N GLN A 272 6.82 15.95 -5.54
CA GLN A 272 7.45 15.21 -4.44
C GLN A 272 7.41 13.69 -4.66
N LEU A 273 6.30 13.16 -5.18
CA LEU A 273 6.21 11.75 -5.58
C LEU A 273 7.22 11.40 -6.68
N ALA A 274 7.32 12.22 -7.73
CA ALA A 274 8.25 12.00 -8.83
C ALA A 274 9.72 12.04 -8.38
N LEU A 275 10.09 12.97 -7.51
CA LEU A 275 11.44 13.09 -6.95
C LEU A 275 11.84 11.88 -6.10
N THR A 276 10.87 11.21 -5.47
CA THR A 276 11.11 10.07 -4.59
C THR A 276 10.87 8.72 -5.26
N LEU A 277 10.25 8.68 -6.45
CA LEU A 277 9.79 7.45 -7.10
C LEU A 277 10.90 6.41 -7.29
N ARG A 278 12.00 6.77 -7.96
CA ARG A 278 13.10 5.83 -8.25
C ARG A 278 13.79 5.32 -6.98
N ALA A 279 13.93 6.19 -5.97
CA ALA A 279 14.49 5.81 -4.69
C ALA A 279 13.56 4.86 -3.92
N GLY A 280 12.25 5.12 -3.94
CA GLY A 280 11.22 4.25 -3.38
C GLY A 280 11.20 2.89 -4.05
N GLN A 281 11.16 2.84 -5.39
CA GLN A 281 11.20 1.58 -6.13
C GLN A 281 12.47 0.74 -5.85
N ARG A 282 13.63 1.38 -5.70
CA ARG A 282 14.86 0.69 -5.24
C ARG A 282 14.75 0.18 -3.81
N ALA A 283 14.12 0.96 -2.93
CA ALA A 283 13.90 0.59 -1.55
C ALA A 283 12.95 -0.62 -1.40
N GLU A 284 11.98 -0.77 -2.31
CA GLU A 284 11.11 -1.96 -2.41
C GLU A 284 11.90 -3.22 -2.77
N TYR A 285 12.75 -3.18 -3.81
CA TYR A 285 13.62 -4.32 -4.14
C TYR A 285 14.62 -4.65 -3.03
N LEU A 286 15.10 -3.63 -2.30
CA LEU A 286 15.92 -3.84 -1.10
C LEU A 286 15.10 -4.50 0.02
N ALA A 287 13.84 -4.08 0.21
CA ALA A 287 12.94 -4.70 1.18
C ALA A 287 12.65 -6.16 0.84
N ASP A 288 12.42 -6.49 -0.43
CA ASP A 288 12.25 -7.87 -0.91
C ASP A 288 13.50 -8.71 -0.68
N ARG A 289 14.69 -8.15 -0.95
CA ARG A 289 15.94 -8.85 -0.69
C ARG A 289 16.10 -9.15 0.80
N LEU A 290 15.80 -8.19 1.69
CA LEU A 290 15.89 -8.39 3.13
C LEU A 290 14.85 -9.41 3.62
N ALA A 291 13.62 -9.36 3.09
CA ALA A 291 12.62 -10.39 3.33
C ALA A 291 13.12 -11.78 2.90
N GLY A 292 13.74 -11.88 1.71
CA GLY A 292 14.33 -13.12 1.21
C GLY A 292 15.53 -13.61 2.03
N GLN A 293 16.32 -12.72 2.63
CA GLN A 293 17.40 -13.12 3.54
C GLN A 293 16.87 -13.68 4.86
N VAL A 294 15.78 -13.13 5.38
CA VAL A 294 15.19 -13.56 6.65
C VAL A 294 14.40 -14.85 6.48
N ALA A 295 13.59 -14.96 5.43
CA ALA A 295 12.60 -16.02 5.24
C ALA A 295 12.89 -17.03 4.12
N SER A 296 13.97 -16.81 3.34
CA SER A 296 14.29 -17.43 2.04
C SER A 296 13.75 -16.67 0.81
N PRO A 297 14.49 -16.66 -0.32
CA PRO A 297 14.03 -16.08 -1.58
C PRO A 297 12.72 -16.70 -2.07
N GLY A 298 12.58 -18.03 -2.00
CA GLY A 298 11.35 -18.74 -2.35
C GLY A 298 10.16 -18.29 -1.52
N ALA A 299 10.29 -18.25 -0.18
CA ALA A 299 9.19 -17.83 0.69
C ALA A 299 8.75 -16.37 0.44
N ALA A 300 9.71 -15.47 0.17
CA ALA A 300 9.40 -14.08 -0.18
C ALA A 300 8.71 -13.95 -1.55
N ALA A 301 9.11 -14.75 -2.54
CA ALA A 301 8.45 -14.79 -3.84
C ALA A 301 7.02 -15.33 -3.72
N ASP A 302 6.82 -16.40 -2.96
CA ASP A 302 5.51 -17.02 -2.75
C ASP A 302 4.59 -16.14 -1.91
N MET A 303 5.13 -15.35 -0.98
CA MET A 303 4.37 -14.33 -0.25
C MET A 303 3.79 -13.29 -1.23
N LEU A 304 4.61 -12.73 -2.13
CA LEU A 304 4.14 -11.76 -3.13
C LEU A 304 3.10 -12.38 -4.07
N ASP A 305 3.31 -13.61 -4.52
CA ASP A 305 2.35 -14.34 -5.35
C ASP A 305 1.03 -14.58 -4.61
N THR A 306 1.09 -15.01 -3.36
CA THR A 306 -0.08 -15.24 -2.50
C THR A 306 -0.87 -13.95 -2.28
N MET A 307 -0.20 -12.83 -2.01
CA MET A 307 -0.86 -11.53 -1.89
C MET A 307 -1.55 -11.11 -3.19
N LEU A 308 -0.88 -11.32 -4.34
CA LEU A 308 -1.43 -11.00 -5.65
C LEU A 308 -2.74 -11.75 -5.91
N VAL A 309 -2.75 -13.07 -5.70
CA VAL A 309 -3.95 -13.88 -5.96
C VAL A 309 -5.03 -13.63 -4.91
N THR A 310 -4.68 -13.37 -3.65
CA THR A 310 -5.64 -13.19 -2.57
C THR A 310 -6.43 -11.90 -2.72
N ALA A 311 -5.86 -10.82 -3.28
CA ALA A 311 -6.53 -9.52 -3.37
C ALA A 311 -7.93 -9.58 -4.01
N GLN A 312 -8.06 -10.32 -5.11
CA GLN A 312 -9.36 -10.52 -5.77
C GLN A 312 -10.22 -11.55 -5.03
N THR A 313 -9.63 -12.66 -4.57
CA THR A 313 -10.34 -13.71 -3.85
C THR A 313 -10.99 -13.20 -2.56
N HIS A 314 -10.29 -12.40 -1.77
CA HIS A 314 -10.80 -11.77 -0.56
C HIS A 314 -12.03 -10.89 -0.84
N ARG A 315 -11.99 -10.07 -1.90
CA ARG A 315 -13.14 -9.22 -2.28
C ARG A 315 -14.37 -10.05 -2.65
N LEU A 316 -14.18 -11.18 -3.33
CA LEU A 316 -15.27 -12.11 -3.67
C LEU A 316 -15.81 -12.80 -2.41
N ALA A 317 -14.94 -13.33 -1.55
CA ALA A 317 -15.32 -13.95 -0.28
C ALA A 317 -16.11 -12.98 0.62
N LEU A 318 -15.66 -11.72 0.71
CA LEU A 318 -16.35 -10.68 1.47
C LEU A 318 -17.74 -10.37 0.89
N ARG A 319 -17.89 -10.28 -0.43
CA ARG A 319 -19.21 -10.09 -1.07
C ARG A 319 -20.14 -11.27 -0.81
N ARG A 320 -19.66 -12.51 -0.94
CA ARG A 320 -20.45 -13.73 -0.69
C ARG A 320 -20.94 -13.80 0.75
N THR A 321 -20.04 -13.56 1.71
CA THR A 321 -20.35 -13.61 3.15
C THR A 321 -21.16 -12.43 3.65
N ALA A 322 -21.12 -11.27 2.97
CA ALA A 322 -21.99 -10.15 3.28
C ALA A 322 -23.47 -10.46 3.00
N VAL A 323 -23.75 -11.24 1.95
CA VAL A 323 -25.11 -11.57 1.49
C VAL A 323 -25.64 -12.87 2.11
N ARG A 324 -24.80 -13.91 2.24
CA ARG A 324 -25.21 -15.22 2.76
C ARG A 324 -24.97 -15.31 4.27
N ALA A 325 -26.03 -15.52 5.06
CA ALA A 325 -25.90 -15.77 6.49
C ALA A 325 -25.26 -17.16 6.76
N GLY A 326 -24.43 -17.24 7.80
CA GLY A 326 -23.84 -18.50 8.28
C GLY A 326 -22.53 -18.94 7.61
N THR A 327 -21.96 -18.15 6.69
CA THR A 327 -20.62 -18.42 6.15
C THR A 327 -19.53 -17.66 6.93
N GLU A 328 -18.48 -18.38 7.32
CA GLU A 328 -17.33 -17.79 8.00
C GLU A 328 -16.34 -17.19 6.99
N LEU A 329 -16.13 -15.88 7.08
CA LEU A 329 -15.32 -15.10 6.11
C LEU A 329 -13.93 -15.71 5.88
N TRP A 330 -13.23 -16.05 6.94
CA TRP A 330 -11.86 -16.54 6.87
C TRP A 330 -11.78 -17.97 6.34
N ALA A 331 -12.78 -18.80 6.64
CA ALA A 331 -12.87 -20.14 6.07
C ALA A 331 -13.10 -20.07 4.55
N GLU A 332 -14.06 -19.25 4.11
CA GLU A 332 -14.32 -19.01 2.68
C GLU A 332 -13.09 -18.46 1.96
N GLN A 333 -12.36 -17.50 2.58
CA GLN A 333 -11.14 -16.97 1.99
C GLN A 333 -10.06 -18.06 1.84
N ARG A 334 -9.77 -18.83 2.89
CA ARG A 334 -8.76 -19.89 2.83
C ARG A 334 -9.12 -20.95 1.82
N GLU A 335 -10.37 -21.38 1.79
CA GLU A 335 -10.87 -22.35 0.81
C GLU A 335 -10.76 -21.81 -0.63
N ALA A 336 -11.17 -20.58 -0.87
CA ALA A 336 -11.13 -19.97 -2.20
C ALA A 336 -9.69 -19.68 -2.67
N VAL A 337 -8.74 -19.44 -1.75
CA VAL A 337 -7.31 -19.34 -2.09
C VAL A 337 -6.72 -20.72 -2.35
N ALA A 338 -7.01 -21.73 -1.52
CA ALA A 338 -6.48 -23.08 -1.66
C ALA A 338 -6.96 -23.75 -2.96
N ASN A 339 -8.25 -23.61 -3.27
CA ASN A 339 -8.89 -24.23 -4.44
C ASN A 339 -8.79 -23.39 -5.72
N LEU A 340 -8.00 -22.31 -5.72
CA LEU A 340 -7.83 -21.47 -6.90
C LEU A 340 -7.09 -22.25 -8.01
N PRO A 341 -7.73 -22.50 -9.18
CA PRO A 341 -7.12 -23.27 -10.26
C PRO A 341 -5.83 -22.62 -10.77
N GLU A 342 -4.84 -23.43 -11.17
CA GLU A 342 -3.57 -22.90 -11.69
C GLU A 342 -3.77 -22.04 -12.94
N SER A 343 -4.76 -22.36 -13.78
CA SER A 343 -5.15 -21.52 -14.92
C SER A 343 -5.57 -20.12 -14.50
N GLU A 344 -6.31 -19.95 -13.41
CA GLU A 344 -6.73 -18.64 -12.89
C GLU A 344 -5.57 -17.93 -12.18
N ARG A 345 -4.69 -18.67 -11.47
CA ARG A 345 -3.45 -18.11 -10.90
C ARG A 345 -2.59 -17.49 -11.99
N GLU A 346 -2.34 -18.24 -13.06
CA GLU A 346 -1.58 -17.78 -14.21
C GLU A 346 -2.26 -16.59 -14.90
N ARG A 347 -3.60 -16.62 -15.06
CA ARG A 347 -4.37 -15.49 -15.58
C ARG A 347 -4.08 -14.21 -14.80
N ARG A 348 -4.16 -14.29 -13.46
CA ARG A 348 -3.92 -13.15 -12.56
C ARG A 348 -2.47 -12.68 -12.61
N ARG A 349 -1.49 -13.59 -12.70
CA ARG A 349 -0.08 -13.22 -12.89
C ARG A 349 0.14 -12.45 -14.20
N ARG A 350 -0.40 -12.92 -15.32
CA ARG A 350 -0.30 -12.24 -16.63
C ARG A 350 -1.03 -10.91 -16.65
N LEU A 351 -2.22 -10.84 -16.03
CA LEU A 351 -2.93 -9.59 -15.86
C LEU A 351 -2.12 -8.62 -15.02
N ALA A 352 -1.56 -9.03 -13.89
CA ALA A 352 -0.70 -8.18 -13.06
C ALA A 352 0.57 -7.72 -13.79
N ALA A 353 1.12 -8.55 -14.69
CA ALA A 353 2.25 -8.17 -15.54
C ALA A 353 1.87 -7.09 -16.57
N ARG A 354 0.64 -7.15 -17.10
CA ARG A 354 0.07 -6.14 -18.01
C ARG A 354 -0.46 -4.91 -17.30
N GLU A 355 -0.97 -5.10 -16.09
CA GLU A 355 -1.55 -4.11 -15.20
C GLU A 355 -0.45 -3.33 -14.46
N ARG A 356 0.56 -2.90 -15.23
CA ARG A 356 1.12 -1.53 -15.21
C ARG A 356 2.60 -1.45 -14.83
N LEU A 357 3.39 -1.21 -15.88
CA LEU A 357 4.62 -0.41 -15.90
C LEU A 357 4.37 1.10 -15.60
N ARG A 358 3.32 1.48 -14.85
CA ARG A 358 2.87 2.89 -14.69
C ARG A 358 3.55 3.59 -13.51
N VAL A 359 3.95 4.84 -13.76
CA VAL A 359 4.60 5.79 -12.82
C VAL A 359 3.89 5.93 -11.49
N ASP A 360 2.57 5.84 -11.52
CA ASP A 360 1.72 6.37 -10.46
C ASP A 360 1.58 5.38 -9.29
N GLU A 361 2.11 4.16 -9.42
CA GLU A 361 2.20 3.20 -8.34
C GLU A 361 3.57 3.33 -7.66
N SER A 362 3.56 3.54 -6.33
CA SER A 362 4.76 3.70 -5.53
C SER A 362 5.65 2.45 -5.49
N HIS A 363 5.11 1.30 -5.89
CA HIS A 363 5.77 0.01 -5.85
C HIS A 363 6.14 -0.45 -7.28
N PRO A 364 7.30 -1.10 -7.48
CA PRO A 364 7.59 -1.80 -8.73
C PRO A 364 6.55 -2.87 -9.01
N PRO A 365 6.31 -3.23 -10.30
CA PRO A 365 5.39 -4.30 -10.66
C PRO A 365 5.73 -5.61 -9.93
N THR A 366 4.72 -6.23 -9.32
CA THR A 366 4.89 -7.44 -8.48
C THR A 366 5.57 -8.58 -9.23
N HIS A 367 5.27 -8.77 -10.52
CA HIS A 367 5.89 -9.82 -11.33
C HIS A 367 7.41 -9.66 -11.48
N LEU A 368 7.92 -8.43 -11.57
CA LEU A 368 9.36 -8.17 -11.63
C LEU A 368 10.03 -8.39 -10.27
N ARG A 369 9.35 -8.05 -9.17
CA ARG A 369 9.81 -8.33 -7.80
C ARG A 369 9.93 -9.83 -7.55
N ILE A 370 8.92 -10.61 -7.96
CA ILE A 370 8.92 -12.07 -7.92
C ILE A 370 10.07 -12.63 -8.77
N ALA A 371 10.27 -12.13 -10.00
CA ALA A 371 11.36 -12.57 -10.87
C ALA A 371 12.74 -12.35 -10.22
N VAL A 372 12.98 -11.15 -9.66
CA VAL A 372 14.23 -10.84 -8.95
C VAL A 372 14.48 -11.77 -7.76
N LEU A 373 13.44 -12.21 -7.06
CA LEU A 373 13.58 -13.16 -5.94
C LEU A 373 13.84 -14.59 -6.44
N ARG A 374 13.14 -15.03 -7.49
CA ARG A 374 13.29 -16.36 -8.06
C ARG A 374 14.61 -16.57 -8.80
N ASP A 375 15.20 -15.52 -9.35
CA ASP A 375 16.52 -15.57 -10.00
C ASP A 375 17.67 -15.70 -8.98
N ARG A 376 17.41 -15.51 -7.68
CA ARG A 376 18.45 -15.66 -6.65
C ARG A 376 18.63 -17.13 -6.27
N PRO A 377 19.88 -17.54 -5.93
CA PRO A 377 20.11 -18.86 -5.36
C PRO A 377 19.26 -19.05 -4.11
N GLU A 378 18.57 -20.19 -4.01
CA GLU A 378 17.83 -20.52 -2.81
C GLU A 378 18.79 -20.59 -1.61
N SER A 379 18.33 -20.12 -0.46
CA SER A 379 19.11 -20.11 0.78
C SER A 379 18.20 -20.43 1.95
N GLU A 380 18.75 -21.08 2.97
CA GLU A 380 17.98 -21.41 4.18
C GLU A 380 17.52 -20.13 4.89
N PRO A 381 16.28 -20.10 5.43
CA PRO A 381 15.78 -18.96 6.19
C PRO A 381 16.61 -18.73 7.45
N ARG A 382 16.98 -17.47 7.71
CA ARG A 382 17.65 -17.06 8.96
C ARG A 382 16.71 -17.08 10.15
N VAL A 383 15.42 -16.79 9.92
CA VAL A 383 14.38 -16.93 10.94
C VAL A 383 13.45 -18.04 10.51
N ARG A 384 13.42 -19.11 11.29
CA ARG A 384 12.43 -20.17 11.14
C ARG A 384 11.24 -19.91 12.06
N ILE A 385 10.07 -20.32 11.57
CA ILE A 385 8.84 -20.38 12.32
C ILE A 385 8.29 -21.80 12.17
N GLU A 386 8.05 -22.43 13.30
CA GLU A 386 7.52 -23.79 13.36
C GLU A 386 5.99 -23.77 13.35
N ALA A 387 5.39 -24.94 13.10
CA ALA A 387 3.93 -25.06 13.03
C ALA A 387 3.26 -24.73 14.38
N ASP A 388 3.84 -25.17 15.49
CA ASP A 388 3.34 -24.89 16.85
C ASP A 388 3.38 -23.39 17.18
N GLU A 389 4.41 -22.68 16.73
CA GLU A 389 4.52 -21.23 16.91
C GLU A 389 3.47 -20.50 16.06
N THR A 390 3.24 -20.98 14.83
CA THR A 390 2.19 -20.45 13.95
C THR A 390 0.79 -20.64 14.56
N GLU A 391 0.52 -21.78 15.17
CA GLU A 391 -0.72 -22.07 15.88
C GLU A 391 -0.90 -21.18 17.11
N ARG A 392 0.16 -21.00 17.92
CA ARG A 392 0.14 -20.08 19.07
C ARG A 392 -0.18 -18.64 18.66
N ILE A 393 0.47 -18.12 17.63
CA ILE A 393 0.18 -16.77 17.11
C ILE A 393 -1.27 -16.69 16.61
N THR A 394 -1.77 -17.74 15.96
CA THR A 394 -3.16 -17.78 15.49
C THR A 394 -4.14 -17.75 16.66
N ALA A 395 -3.84 -18.45 17.77
CA ALA A 395 -4.63 -18.40 19.00
C ALA A 395 -4.61 -17.02 19.66
N GLU A 396 -3.45 -16.35 19.71
CA GLU A 396 -3.31 -14.98 20.25
C GLU A 396 -4.16 -13.95 19.48
N LEU A 397 -4.37 -14.19 18.18
CA LEU A 397 -5.13 -13.32 17.28
C LEU A 397 -6.61 -13.74 17.12
N ALA A 398 -7.07 -14.83 17.74
CA ALA A 398 -8.40 -15.40 17.50
C ALA A 398 -9.55 -14.38 17.70
N ALA A 399 -9.49 -13.59 18.78
CA ALA A 399 -10.48 -12.56 19.05
C ALA A 399 -10.47 -11.43 17.99
N ASP A 400 -9.31 -11.13 17.41
CA ASP A 400 -9.21 -10.15 16.32
C ASP A 400 -9.79 -10.68 15.02
N TYR A 401 -9.60 -11.97 14.72
CA TYR A 401 -10.24 -12.61 13.58
C TYR A 401 -11.77 -12.45 13.63
N ASP A 402 -12.39 -12.69 14.79
CA ASP A 402 -13.84 -12.53 14.97
C ASP A 402 -14.29 -11.08 14.86
N ARG A 403 -13.56 -10.16 15.51
CA ARG A 403 -13.84 -8.72 15.48
C ARG A 403 -13.75 -8.17 14.05
N VAL A 404 -12.64 -8.40 13.36
CA VAL A 404 -12.39 -7.89 12.02
C VAL A 404 -13.36 -8.48 11.01
N ALA A 405 -13.70 -9.78 11.11
CA ALA A 405 -14.70 -10.37 10.23
C ALA A 405 -16.06 -9.67 10.34
N ARG A 406 -16.47 -9.33 11.56
CA ARG A 406 -17.73 -8.61 11.83
C ARG A 406 -17.69 -7.20 11.23
N GLU A 407 -16.64 -6.44 11.53
CA GLU A 407 -16.44 -5.07 11.00
C GLU A 407 -16.47 -5.04 9.46
N LEU A 408 -15.81 -6.00 8.82
CA LEU A 408 -15.78 -6.13 7.36
C LEU A 408 -17.16 -6.48 6.79
N ARG A 409 -17.87 -7.45 7.39
CA ARG A 409 -19.23 -7.83 6.96
C ARG A 409 -20.22 -6.67 7.11
N GLU A 410 -20.18 -5.95 8.22
CA GLU A 410 -21.02 -4.77 8.46
C GLU A 410 -20.72 -3.67 7.45
N SER A 411 -19.44 -3.38 7.21
CA SER A 411 -19.01 -2.38 6.22
C SER A 411 -19.45 -2.76 4.80
N ALA A 412 -19.31 -4.04 4.43
CA ALA A 412 -19.74 -4.55 3.13
C ALA A 412 -21.26 -4.47 2.95
N ARG A 413 -22.04 -4.84 3.98
CA ARG A 413 -23.51 -4.69 3.97
C ARG A 413 -23.93 -3.23 3.83
N ALA A 414 -23.32 -2.33 4.60
CA ALA A 414 -23.60 -0.90 4.51
C ALA A 414 -23.24 -0.28 3.16
N ALA A 415 -22.38 -0.92 2.36
CA ALA A 415 -22.07 -0.51 1.00
C ALA A 415 -23.08 -1.04 -0.04
N LEU A 416 -23.85 -2.09 0.25
CA LEU A 416 -24.91 -2.60 -0.64
C LEU A 416 -26.17 -1.73 -0.62
N TYR A 417 -26.41 -0.98 0.47
CA TYR A 417 -27.58 -0.11 0.65
C TYR A 417 -27.30 1.38 0.34
N ARG A 418 -26.11 1.70 -0.19
CA ARG A 418 -25.72 3.05 -0.63
C ARG A 418 -25.61 3.08 -2.15
#